data_AF-A0A966GU52-F1
#
_entry.id   AF-A0A966GU52-F1
#
_cell.length_a   1.000
_cell.length_b   1.000
_cell.length_c   1.000
_cell.angle_alpha   90.00
_cell.angle_beta   90.00
_cell.angle_gamma   90.00
#
_symmetry.space_group_name_H-M   'P 1'
#
loop_
_entity.id
_entity.type
_entity.pdbx_description
1 polymer ?
#
loop_
_entity_poly.entity_id
_entity_poly.type
_entity_poly.pdbx_seq_one_letter_code
_entity_poly.pdbx_strand_id
1 'polypeptide(L)'
;MNSTQCFSPDGQWIVYDARNKDAQLAANGEIRMVNVHTQEDVLLYQTSHQTIYGPGVGAATFSPDGKKVLFLGGIQNADEARPYSFTRRTGIAVAVAHPQEPAWMDARDIVPPFTPGALRGGTHAHTWSGDGEWVSCTYNDHILSEQAKTDNSIIDTRTVAVMFPRPVRVKDADGCENKNGEMYAVLVSRVVRQPTPGSDEISRAFDECWIGENGYLKPDGIRQCRAIAFQGELIDAAGNKKTEIFVADIPDPLLIDYNDAAYAGTAKLLPSVPASIRQRRISFTEKGVAASPRHWLRSTPDGALIGFLAADTAGIVQLWGISPNGGEPLQLTRLQQSVEGPFNFSPDGKWAAYAAAGEVQVTRLADGETRQLTITGEHCSPVTGAVNWSPTGDMLCYNRYVDGFLHIFLLVAVQ
;
A
#
# COMPACT_ATOMS: atom_id res chain seq x y z
N MET A 1 8.93 -5.29 -9.10
CA MET A 1 8.70 -5.74 -7.70
C MET A 1 7.70 -4.82 -7.03
N ASN A 2 7.07 -5.25 -5.92
CA ASN A 2 6.28 -4.33 -5.09
C ASN A 2 7.18 -3.33 -4.34
N SER A 3 6.58 -2.26 -3.81
CA SER A 3 7.30 -1.19 -3.11
C SER A 3 7.68 -1.50 -1.66
N THR A 4 7.28 -2.66 -1.14
CA THR A 4 7.54 -3.14 0.22
C THR A 4 7.45 -4.66 0.29
N GLN A 5 8.02 -5.26 1.34
CA GLN A 5 7.88 -6.70 1.68
C GLN A 5 8.17 -7.65 0.52
N CYS A 6 9.05 -7.27 -0.41
CA CYS A 6 9.39 -8.09 -1.56
C CYS A 6 10.44 -9.16 -1.23
N PHE A 7 11.25 -8.98 -0.20
CA PHE A 7 12.18 -10.01 0.28
C PHE A 7 11.48 -11.01 1.20
N SER A 8 11.87 -12.29 1.12
CA SER A 8 11.59 -13.26 2.17
C SER A 8 12.31 -12.86 3.46
N PRO A 9 11.85 -13.29 4.64
CA PRO A 9 12.43 -12.85 5.93
C PRO A 9 13.90 -13.25 6.13
N ASP A 10 14.35 -14.32 5.48
CA ASP A 10 15.75 -14.76 5.47
C ASP A 10 16.62 -14.02 4.42
N GLY A 11 16.02 -13.11 3.64
CA GLY A 11 16.67 -12.35 2.57
C GLY A 11 17.07 -13.16 1.35
N GLN A 12 16.68 -14.45 1.26
CA GLN A 12 17.14 -15.36 0.21
C GLN A 12 16.30 -15.28 -1.07
N TRP A 13 15.07 -14.81 -0.99
CA TRP A 13 14.12 -14.77 -2.10
C TRP A 13 13.54 -13.37 -2.28
N ILE A 14 13.26 -13.02 -3.54
CA ILE A 14 12.50 -11.83 -3.91
C ILE A 14 11.24 -12.26 -4.62
N VAL A 15 10.07 -11.84 -4.14
CA VAL A 15 8.79 -12.02 -4.81
C VAL A 15 8.52 -10.87 -5.77
N TYR A 16 8.00 -11.20 -6.95
CA TYR A 16 7.70 -10.24 -7.99
C TYR A 16 6.52 -10.70 -8.86
N ASP A 17 6.01 -9.77 -9.66
CA ASP A 17 5.02 -10.03 -10.70
C ASP A 17 5.68 -9.83 -12.08
N ALA A 18 5.25 -10.59 -13.09
CA ALA A 18 5.96 -10.69 -14.37
C ALA A 18 5.75 -9.50 -15.33
N ARG A 19 5.28 -8.35 -14.84
CA ARG A 19 5.02 -7.17 -15.66
C ARG A 19 6.31 -6.52 -16.15
N ASN A 20 6.34 -6.21 -17.43
CA ASN A 20 7.38 -5.33 -17.97
C ASN A 20 7.06 -3.85 -17.70
N LYS A 21 5.78 -3.44 -17.76
CA LYS A 21 5.35 -2.05 -17.55
C LYS A 21 4.26 -1.96 -16.50
N ASP A 22 4.26 -0.91 -15.68
CA ASP A 22 3.28 -0.76 -14.59
C ASP A 22 1.82 -0.76 -15.09
N ALA A 23 1.57 -0.11 -16.24
CA ALA A 23 0.25 -0.07 -16.89
C ALA A 23 -0.30 -1.45 -17.31
N GLN A 24 0.51 -2.50 -17.32
CA GLN A 24 0.11 -3.85 -17.75
C GLN A 24 -0.45 -4.72 -16.61
N LEU A 25 -0.86 -4.12 -15.49
CA LEU A 25 -1.42 -4.86 -14.35
C LEU A 25 -2.61 -5.76 -14.71
N ALA A 26 -3.53 -5.26 -15.54
CA ALA A 26 -4.66 -6.05 -16.02
C ALA A 26 -4.22 -7.27 -16.83
N ALA A 27 -3.10 -7.17 -17.55
CA ALA A 27 -2.64 -8.20 -18.48
C ALA A 27 -1.56 -9.12 -17.89
N ASN A 28 -1.26 -9.03 -16.59
CA ASN A 28 -0.26 -9.87 -15.96
C ASN A 28 -0.88 -11.11 -15.33
N GLY A 29 -0.42 -12.30 -15.73
CA GLY A 29 -0.97 -13.55 -15.26
C GLY A 29 -0.24 -14.20 -14.08
N GLU A 30 0.95 -13.72 -13.72
CA GLU A 30 1.88 -14.50 -12.90
C GLU A 30 2.45 -13.75 -11.70
N ILE A 31 2.58 -14.48 -10.59
CA ILE A 31 3.38 -14.14 -9.42
C ILE A 31 4.49 -15.18 -9.28
N ARG A 32 5.73 -14.72 -9.11
CA ARG A 32 6.94 -15.54 -9.10
C ARG A 32 7.85 -15.10 -7.95
N MET A 33 8.79 -15.94 -7.58
CA MET A 33 9.89 -15.57 -6.70
C MET A 33 11.22 -16.04 -7.27
N VAL A 34 12.27 -15.25 -7.06
CA VAL A 34 13.62 -15.55 -7.51
C VAL A 34 14.59 -15.60 -6.33
N ASN A 35 15.46 -16.60 -6.30
CA ASN A 35 16.51 -16.70 -5.30
C ASN A 35 17.65 -15.73 -5.62
N VAL A 36 18.08 -14.96 -4.64
CA VAL A 36 19.07 -13.88 -4.82
C VAL A 36 20.49 -14.38 -5.13
N HIS A 37 20.79 -15.64 -4.80
CA HIS A 37 22.12 -16.23 -5.00
C HIS A 37 22.15 -17.23 -6.16
N THR A 38 21.16 -18.13 -6.23
CA THR A 38 21.13 -19.21 -7.23
C THR A 38 20.46 -18.79 -8.53
N GLN A 39 19.72 -17.68 -8.54
CA GLN A 39 18.86 -17.25 -9.64
C GLN A 39 17.75 -18.26 -9.98
N GLU A 40 17.48 -19.21 -9.08
CA GLU A 40 16.33 -20.11 -9.19
C GLU A 40 15.05 -19.28 -9.23
N ASP A 41 14.23 -19.49 -10.26
CA ASP A 41 12.97 -18.80 -10.45
C ASP A 41 11.80 -19.78 -10.31
N VAL A 42 10.88 -19.46 -9.40
CA VAL A 42 9.77 -20.32 -9.01
C VAL A 42 8.44 -19.62 -9.26
N LEU A 43 7.57 -20.26 -10.03
CA LEU A 43 6.19 -19.80 -10.25
C LEU A 43 5.33 -20.13 -9.01
N LEU A 44 4.80 -19.09 -8.36
CA LEU A 44 3.95 -19.24 -7.17
C LEU A 44 2.46 -19.28 -7.51
N TYR A 45 2.04 -18.48 -8.48
CA TYR A 45 0.64 -18.41 -8.90
C TYR A 45 0.52 -18.01 -10.37
N GLN A 46 -0.38 -18.68 -11.10
CA GLN A 46 -0.81 -18.28 -12.43
C GLN A 46 -2.35 -18.18 -12.47
N THR A 47 -2.87 -17.05 -12.93
CA THR A 47 -4.32 -16.88 -13.06
C THR A 47 -4.86 -17.57 -14.31
N SER A 48 -6.05 -18.16 -14.20
CA SER A 48 -6.77 -18.74 -15.33
C SER A 48 -7.42 -17.68 -16.21
N HIS A 49 -7.60 -18.01 -17.51
CA HIS A 49 -8.34 -17.19 -18.49
C HIS A 49 -7.83 -15.75 -18.65
N GLN A 50 -6.54 -15.53 -18.43
CA GLN A 50 -5.92 -14.21 -18.52
C GLN A 50 -5.94 -13.66 -19.94
N THR A 51 -6.41 -12.42 -20.09
CA THR A 51 -6.42 -11.64 -21.33
C THR A 51 -5.95 -10.20 -21.07
N ILE A 52 -5.89 -9.36 -22.12
CA ILE A 52 -5.63 -7.93 -21.96
C ILE A 52 -6.65 -7.23 -21.04
N TYR A 53 -7.83 -7.81 -20.84
CA TYR A 53 -8.89 -7.29 -19.98
C TYR A 53 -8.81 -7.82 -18.53
N GLY A 54 -7.96 -8.81 -18.25
CA GLY A 54 -7.87 -9.49 -16.96
C GLY A 54 -8.19 -10.99 -17.03
N PRO A 55 -8.31 -11.66 -15.86
CA PRO A 55 -7.91 -11.14 -14.54
C PRO A 55 -6.40 -10.96 -14.48
N GLY A 56 -5.95 -9.84 -13.91
CA GLY A 56 -4.54 -9.54 -13.72
C GLY A 56 -4.10 -9.73 -12.27
N VAL A 57 -2.83 -10.08 -12.04
CA VAL A 57 -2.24 -10.19 -10.68
C VAL A 57 -1.01 -9.30 -10.54
N GLY A 58 -0.67 -8.88 -9.31
CA GLY A 58 0.58 -8.17 -9.07
C GLY A 58 0.74 -7.64 -7.65
N ALA A 59 1.75 -6.77 -7.45
CA ALA A 59 2.03 -6.13 -6.16
C ALA A 59 2.19 -7.14 -5.00
N ALA A 60 2.98 -8.19 -5.24
CA ALA A 60 3.19 -9.27 -4.28
C ALA A 60 4.05 -8.86 -3.07
N THR A 61 3.72 -9.42 -1.91
CA THR A 61 4.41 -9.24 -0.62
C THR A 61 4.55 -10.58 0.10
N PHE A 62 5.68 -10.82 0.73
CA PHE A 62 5.84 -11.93 1.68
C PHE A 62 5.16 -11.61 3.01
N SER A 63 4.59 -12.64 3.65
CA SER A 63 4.27 -12.59 5.07
C SER A 63 5.55 -12.46 5.90
N PRO A 64 5.50 -11.84 7.10
CA PRO A 64 6.68 -11.70 7.96
C PRO A 64 7.36 -13.02 8.37
N ASP A 65 6.64 -14.13 8.32
CA ASP A 65 7.18 -15.48 8.57
C ASP A 65 7.63 -16.21 7.30
N GLY A 66 7.47 -15.60 6.13
CA GLY A 66 7.88 -16.11 4.82
C GLY A 66 7.04 -17.27 4.29
N LYS A 67 6.01 -17.71 5.02
CA LYS A 67 5.22 -18.90 4.64
C LYS A 67 4.21 -18.61 3.54
N LYS A 68 3.80 -17.36 3.38
CA LYS A 68 2.78 -16.94 2.42
C LYS A 68 3.27 -15.78 1.57
N VAL A 69 2.77 -15.74 0.34
CA VAL A 69 2.84 -14.56 -0.52
C VAL A 69 1.43 -14.05 -0.72
N LEU A 70 1.21 -12.79 -0.37
CA LEU A 70 -0.01 -12.03 -0.57
C LEU A 70 0.14 -11.15 -1.81
N PHE A 71 -0.88 -11.06 -2.63
CA PHE A 71 -0.85 -10.26 -3.84
C PHE A 71 -2.25 -9.80 -4.23
N LEU A 72 -2.28 -8.78 -5.07
CA LEU A 72 -3.49 -8.29 -5.68
C LEU A 72 -3.88 -9.21 -6.83
N GLY A 73 -5.18 -9.53 -6.94
CA GLY A 73 -5.76 -10.22 -8.08
C GLY A 73 -7.01 -9.56 -8.62
N GLY A 74 -7.23 -9.66 -9.93
CA GLY A 74 -8.47 -9.28 -10.60
C GLY A 74 -9.59 -10.28 -10.34
N ILE A 75 -10.83 -9.82 -10.46
CA ILE A 75 -11.99 -10.72 -10.41
C ILE A 75 -11.97 -11.66 -11.62
N GLN A 76 -12.20 -12.95 -11.38
CA GLN A 76 -11.87 -14.06 -12.28
C GLN A 76 -12.67 -14.08 -13.59
N ASN A 77 -13.83 -13.43 -13.66
CA ASN A 77 -14.65 -13.28 -14.87
C ASN A 77 -14.34 -11.99 -15.65
N ALA A 78 -13.15 -11.39 -15.46
CA ALA A 78 -12.77 -10.21 -16.21
C ALA A 78 -12.68 -10.51 -17.71
N ASP A 79 -13.42 -9.73 -18.49
CA ASP A 79 -13.55 -9.86 -19.94
C ASP A 79 -13.69 -8.45 -20.57
N GLU A 80 -13.89 -8.37 -21.88
CA GLU A 80 -14.07 -7.09 -22.57
C GLU A 80 -15.27 -6.29 -22.05
N ALA A 81 -16.35 -6.95 -21.66
CA ALA A 81 -17.56 -6.30 -21.16
C ALA A 81 -17.42 -5.85 -19.70
N ARG A 82 -16.60 -6.56 -18.90
CA ARG A 82 -16.38 -6.34 -17.46
C ARG A 82 -14.87 -6.38 -17.16
N PRO A 83 -14.09 -5.43 -17.68
CA PRO A 83 -12.64 -5.49 -17.57
C PRO A 83 -12.18 -5.30 -16.13
N TYR A 84 -10.94 -5.71 -15.87
CA TYR A 84 -10.21 -5.37 -14.68
C TYR A 84 -10.26 -3.85 -14.39
N SER A 85 -10.56 -3.48 -13.15
CA SER A 85 -10.66 -2.08 -12.72
C SER A 85 -10.29 -1.93 -11.25
N PHE A 86 -10.22 -0.72 -10.71
CA PHE A 86 -10.01 -0.51 -9.26
C PHE A 86 -11.16 -1.09 -8.40
N THR A 87 -12.37 -1.27 -8.92
CA THR A 87 -13.48 -1.84 -8.13
C THR A 87 -13.64 -3.35 -8.31
N ARG A 88 -12.80 -3.95 -9.17
CA ARG A 88 -12.82 -5.37 -9.54
C ARG A 88 -11.48 -6.03 -9.22
N ARG A 89 -11.10 -5.98 -7.95
CA ARG A 89 -9.87 -6.59 -7.40
C ARG A 89 -10.13 -7.26 -6.06
N THR A 90 -9.21 -8.10 -5.63
CA THR A 90 -9.26 -8.89 -4.40
C THR A 90 -7.83 -9.16 -3.92
N GLY A 91 -7.64 -9.40 -2.63
CA GLY A 91 -6.42 -9.94 -2.04
C GLY A 91 -6.40 -11.46 -2.13
N ILE A 92 -5.30 -12.00 -2.65
CA ILE A 92 -5.07 -13.44 -2.77
C ILE A 92 -3.79 -13.77 -2.01
N ALA A 93 -3.80 -14.84 -1.23
CA ALA A 93 -2.57 -15.41 -0.68
C ALA A 93 -2.32 -16.82 -1.23
N VAL A 94 -1.06 -17.19 -1.44
CA VAL A 94 -0.62 -18.56 -1.68
C VAL A 94 0.42 -18.94 -0.63
N ALA A 95 0.39 -20.18 -0.16
CA ALA A 95 1.47 -20.69 0.68
C ALA A 95 2.68 -21.01 -0.22
N VAL A 96 3.89 -20.63 0.20
CA VAL A 96 5.11 -20.90 -0.58
C VAL A 96 5.32 -22.39 -0.78
N ALA A 97 4.96 -23.21 0.22
CA ALA A 97 5.03 -24.66 0.15
C ALA A 97 3.94 -25.32 -0.73
N HIS A 98 2.86 -24.58 -1.05
CA HIS A 98 1.74 -25.06 -1.86
C HIS A 98 1.42 -24.03 -2.95
N PRO A 99 2.33 -23.86 -3.93
CA PRO A 99 2.10 -22.93 -5.04
C PRO A 99 0.87 -23.37 -5.84
N GLN A 100 0.25 -22.43 -6.55
CA GLN A 100 -0.99 -22.63 -7.34
C GLN A 100 -2.24 -23.00 -6.52
N GLU A 101 -2.17 -23.05 -5.19
CA GLU A 101 -3.32 -23.24 -4.30
C GLU A 101 -3.67 -21.94 -3.58
N PRO A 102 -4.52 -21.09 -4.19
CA PRO A 102 -4.75 -19.78 -3.62
C PRO A 102 -5.87 -19.75 -2.57
N ALA A 103 -5.74 -18.83 -1.62
CA ALA A 103 -6.75 -18.46 -0.65
C ALA A 103 -7.22 -17.02 -0.88
N TRP A 104 -8.53 -16.80 -0.94
CA TRP A 104 -9.12 -15.46 -1.06
C TRP A 104 -9.16 -14.79 0.31
N MET A 105 -8.48 -13.66 0.44
CA MET A 105 -8.27 -13.02 1.73
C MET A 105 -9.46 -12.14 2.09
N ASP A 106 -9.90 -11.26 1.20
CA ASP A 106 -11.11 -10.45 1.37
C ASP A 106 -12.35 -11.14 0.81
N ALA A 107 -13.45 -11.05 1.57
CA ALA A 107 -14.77 -11.34 1.05
C ALA A 107 -15.29 -10.16 0.23
N ARG A 108 -16.03 -10.47 -0.84
CA ARG A 108 -16.68 -9.48 -1.70
C ARG A 108 -18.17 -9.74 -1.79
N ASP A 109 -18.96 -8.70 -1.57
CA ASP A 109 -20.42 -8.75 -1.67
C ASP A 109 -20.96 -7.48 -2.34
N ILE A 110 -21.46 -7.61 -3.56
CA ILE A 110 -22.04 -6.52 -4.34
C ILE A 110 -23.56 -6.64 -4.48
N VAL A 111 -24.20 -7.58 -3.76
CA VAL A 111 -25.64 -7.82 -3.86
C VAL A 111 -26.31 -7.59 -2.48
N PRO A 112 -27.31 -6.70 -2.38
CA PRO A 112 -27.99 -6.48 -1.11
C PRO A 112 -28.89 -7.70 -0.72
N PRO A 113 -29.08 -7.97 0.58
CA PRO A 113 -28.46 -7.29 1.72
C PRO A 113 -26.98 -7.65 1.84
N PHE A 114 -26.13 -6.61 1.96
CA PHE A 114 -24.68 -6.78 2.03
C PHE A 114 -24.25 -7.47 3.34
N THR A 115 -23.12 -8.17 3.27
CA THR A 115 -22.54 -8.94 4.38
C THR A 115 -21.55 -8.09 5.20
N PRO A 116 -21.74 -7.90 6.53
CA PRO A 116 -20.74 -7.27 7.39
C PRO A 116 -19.38 -7.96 7.30
N GLY A 117 -18.32 -7.17 7.11
CA GLY A 117 -16.95 -7.67 6.94
C GLY A 117 -16.56 -8.08 5.53
N ALA A 118 -17.53 -8.18 4.61
CA ALA A 118 -17.26 -8.21 3.17
C ALA A 118 -17.22 -6.77 2.65
N LEU A 119 -16.26 -6.48 1.78
CA LEU A 119 -16.24 -5.21 1.06
C LEU A 119 -17.01 -5.33 -0.25
N ARG A 120 -17.53 -4.21 -0.75
CA ARG A 120 -18.40 -4.20 -1.94
C ARG A 120 -17.68 -3.74 -3.19
N GLY A 121 -16.40 -4.05 -3.30
CA GLY A 121 -15.52 -3.40 -4.27
C GLY A 121 -14.17 -4.07 -4.36
N GLY A 122 -13.15 -3.30 -4.72
CA GLY A 122 -11.79 -3.81 -4.89
C GLY A 122 -10.84 -3.34 -3.80
N THR A 123 -10.02 -4.25 -3.29
CA THR A 123 -8.90 -3.98 -2.36
C THR A 123 -7.57 -3.94 -3.10
N HIS A 124 -6.61 -3.11 -2.65
CA HIS A 124 -5.32 -2.90 -3.30
C HIS A 124 -4.15 -2.77 -2.34
N ALA A 125 -2.92 -2.94 -2.88
CA ALA A 125 -1.67 -2.63 -2.19
C ALA A 125 -1.55 -3.33 -0.83
N HIS A 126 -1.93 -4.60 -0.80
CA HIS A 126 -2.02 -5.39 0.42
C HIS A 126 -0.67 -5.50 1.12
N THR A 127 -0.62 -5.07 2.38
CA THR A 127 0.62 -5.06 3.18
C THR A 127 0.36 -5.70 4.53
N TRP A 128 1.21 -6.65 4.93
CA TRP A 128 1.13 -7.31 6.23
C TRP A 128 1.54 -6.35 7.35
N SER A 129 0.88 -6.45 8.51
CA SER A 129 1.39 -5.88 9.76
C SER A 129 2.69 -6.57 10.17
N GLY A 130 3.47 -5.95 11.07
CA GLY A 130 4.76 -6.49 11.52
C GLY A 130 4.65 -7.88 12.18
N ASP A 131 3.52 -8.16 12.85
CA ASP A 131 3.21 -9.48 13.42
C ASP A 131 2.69 -10.50 12.40
N GLY A 132 2.37 -10.08 11.16
CA GLY A 132 1.85 -10.94 10.11
C GLY A 132 0.39 -11.35 10.26
N GLU A 133 -0.32 -10.82 11.26
CA GLU A 133 -1.69 -11.22 11.57
C GLU A 133 -2.72 -10.40 10.79
N TRP A 134 -2.44 -9.12 10.51
CA TRP A 134 -3.35 -8.18 9.86
C TRP A 134 -2.82 -7.74 8.51
N VAL A 135 -3.72 -7.28 7.66
CA VAL A 135 -3.40 -6.76 6.32
C VAL A 135 -4.03 -5.37 6.17
N SER A 136 -3.26 -4.38 5.74
CA SER A 136 -3.80 -3.09 5.27
C SER A 136 -4.04 -3.13 3.77
N CYS A 137 -5.00 -2.34 3.30
CA CYS A 137 -5.21 -2.11 1.87
C CYS A 137 -5.90 -0.77 1.61
N THR A 138 -5.71 -0.22 0.42
CA THR A 138 -6.66 0.77 -0.11
C THR A 138 -7.88 0.08 -0.69
N TYR A 139 -9.01 0.78 -0.70
CA TYR A 139 -10.31 0.27 -1.09
C TYR A 139 -11.04 1.23 -2.02
N ASN A 140 -11.62 0.70 -3.09
CA ASN A 140 -12.53 1.40 -4.00
C ASN A 140 -13.87 0.65 -4.07
N ASP A 141 -14.97 1.33 -3.75
CA ASP A 141 -16.31 0.75 -3.68
C ASP A 141 -16.98 0.63 -5.05
N HIS A 142 -17.43 -0.57 -5.43
CA HIS A 142 -18.09 -0.81 -6.72
C HIS A 142 -19.48 -0.18 -6.78
N ILE A 143 -20.25 -0.27 -5.71
CA ILE A 143 -21.65 0.22 -5.67
C ILE A 143 -21.69 1.73 -5.91
N LEU A 144 -20.83 2.49 -5.23
CA LEU A 144 -20.72 3.93 -5.42
C LEU A 144 -20.11 4.27 -6.79
N SER A 145 -19.13 3.50 -7.26
CA SER A 145 -18.54 3.71 -8.58
C SER A 145 -19.53 3.50 -9.72
N GLU A 146 -20.44 2.53 -9.62
CA GLU A 146 -21.48 2.32 -10.64
C GLU A 146 -22.51 3.46 -10.62
N GLN A 147 -22.89 3.93 -9.44
CA GLN A 147 -23.81 5.07 -9.32
C GLN A 147 -23.20 6.35 -9.89
N ALA A 148 -21.91 6.57 -9.69
CA ALA A 148 -21.17 7.72 -10.22
C ALA A 148 -21.21 7.82 -11.75
N LYS A 149 -21.47 6.71 -12.47
CA LYS A 149 -21.68 6.74 -13.93
C LYS A 149 -22.94 7.49 -14.36
N THR A 150 -23.91 7.59 -13.46
CA THR A 150 -25.21 8.24 -13.71
C THR A 150 -25.47 9.48 -12.84
N ASP A 151 -24.70 9.64 -11.76
CA ASP A 151 -24.80 10.76 -10.83
C ASP A 151 -23.40 11.36 -10.58
N ASN A 152 -23.12 12.48 -11.26
CA ASN A 152 -21.85 13.19 -11.16
C ASN A 152 -21.57 13.81 -9.78
N SER A 153 -22.54 13.82 -8.86
CA SER A 153 -22.32 14.25 -7.47
C SER A 153 -21.61 13.19 -6.63
N ILE A 154 -21.54 11.95 -7.11
CA ILE A 154 -20.83 10.85 -6.46
C ILE A 154 -19.39 10.86 -6.96
N ILE A 155 -18.48 11.30 -6.10
CA ILE A 155 -17.04 11.25 -6.38
C ILE A 155 -16.44 9.94 -5.88
N ASP A 156 -15.35 9.51 -6.52
CA ASP A 156 -14.55 8.38 -6.06
C ASP A 156 -14.00 8.66 -4.65
N THR A 157 -14.45 7.87 -3.69
CA THR A 157 -14.11 7.97 -2.27
C THR A 157 -13.15 6.83 -1.90
N ARG A 158 -12.06 6.68 -2.65
CA ARG A 158 -10.96 5.78 -2.28
C ARG A 158 -10.63 5.99 -0.81
N THR A 159 -10.54 4.90 -0.06
CA THR A 159 -10.33 4.92 1.38
C THR A 159 -9.39 3.79 1.79
N VAL A 160 -9.06 3.69 3.07
CA VAL A 160 -8.17 2.66 3.61
C VAL A 160 -8.96 1.69 4.48
N ALA A 161 -8.64 0.42 4.36
CA ALA A 161 -9.19 -0.68 5.14
C ALA A 161 -8.08 -1.50 5.77
N VAL A 162 -8.46 -2.25 6.81
CA VAL A 162 -7.65 -3.34 7.36
C VAL A 162 -8.48 -4.61 7.40
N MET A 163 -7.78 -5.74 7.35
CA MET A 163 -8.35 -7.09 7.37
C MET A 163 -7.64 -7.92 8.41
N PHE A 164 -8.38 -8.82 9.06
CA PHE A 164 -7.86 -9.67 10.12
C PHE A 164 -8.53 -11.05 10.14
N PRO A 165 -7.91 -12.07 10.77
CA PRO A 165 -8.35 -13.45 10.68
C PRO A 165 -9.73 -13.66 11.30
N ARG A 166 -10.74 -13.75 10.44
CA ARG A 166 -12.12 -14.08 10.77
C ARG A 166 -12.84 -14.33 9.45
N PRO A 167 -13.12 -15.59 9.11
CA PRO A 167 -13.75 -15.90 7.83
C PRO A 167 -15.11 -15.21 7.68
N VAL A 168 -15.36 -14.66 6.50
CA VAL A 168 -16.62 -14.05 6.12
C VAL A 168 -17.26 -14.91 5.03
N ARG A 169 -18.54 -15.26 5.26
CA ARG A 169 -19.33 -16.08 4.33
C ARG A 169 -20.44 -15.23 3.74
N VAL A 170 -20.32 -14.97 2.43
CA VAL A 170 -21.27 -14.17 1.66
C VAL A 170 -22.41 -15.07 1.22
N LYS A 171 -23.64 -14.59 1.39
CA LYS A 171 -24.83 -15.33 0.99
C LYS A 171 -24.88 -15.44 -0.53
N ASP A 172 -25.21 -16.62 -1.05
CA ASP A 172 -25.36 -16.90 -2.49
C ASP A 172 -24.10 -16.52 -3.30
N ALA A 173 -22.92 -16.63 -2.69
CA ALA A 173 -21.63 -16.36 -3.33
C ALA A 173 -21.43 -17.24 -4.58
N ASP A 174 -21.22 -16.59 -5.73
CA ASP A 174 -20.95 -17.26 -7.00
C ASP A 174 -19.49 -17.73 -7.15
N GLY A 175 -18.63 -17.39 -6.18
CA GLY A 175 -17.21 -17.72 -6.17
C GLY A 175 -16.35 -16.83 -7.07
N CYS A 176 -16.96 -15.84 -7.72
CA CYS A 176 -16.32 -14.94 -8.66
C CYS A 176 -16.53 -13.46 -8.28
N GLU A 177 -17.71 -12.89 -8.57
CA GLU A 177 -18.05 -11.52 -8.17
C GLU A 177 -18.32 -11.45 -6.67
N ASN A 178 -19.18 -12.34 -6.21
CA ASN A 178 -19.53 -12.46 -4.80
C ASN A 178 -18.78 -13.67 -4.25
N LYS A 179 -17.92 -13.44 -3.26
CA LYS A 179 -17.01 -14.47 -2.76
C LYS A 179 -16.86 -14.41 -1.26
N ASN A 180 -16.69 -15.58 -0.69
CA ASN A 180 -16.21 -15.73 0.68
C ASN A 180 -14.76 -15.28 0.78
N GLY A 181 -14.34 -14.91 1.99
CA GLY A 181 -12.96 -14.56 2.29
C GLY A 181 -12.55 -15.12 3.65
N GLU A 182 -11.25 -15.25 3.85
CA GLU A 182 -10.67 -15.77 5.09
C GLU A 182 -10.45 -14.67 6.15
N MET A 183 -10.56 -13.40 5.77
CA MET A 183 -10.45 -12.25 6.66
C MET A 183 -11.69 -11.36 6.67
N TYR A 184 -11.94 -10.75 7.83
CA TYR A 184 -12.97 -9.74 8.03
C TYR A 184 -12.35 -8.36 7.80
N ALA A 185 -12.96 -7.57 6.92
CA ALA A 185 -12.48 -6.23 6.57
C ALA A 185 -13.26 -5.13 7.30
N VAL A 186 -12.55 -4.07 7.71
CA VAL A 186 -13.14 -2.83 8.23
C VAL A 186 -12.45 -1.63 7.62
N LEU A 187 -13.19 -0.55 7.38
CA LEU A 187 -12.57 0.73 7.01
C LEU A 187 -11.92 1.36 8.23
N VAL A 188 -10.78 2.03 8.03
CA VAL A 188 -10.06 2.74 9.11
C VAL A 188 -10.07 4.26 8.92
N SER A 189 -10.43 4.73 7.73
CA SER A 189 -10.52 6.16 7.41
C SER A 189 -11.94 6.60 7.05
N ARG A 190 -12.38 7.68 7.70
CA ARG A 190 -13.65 8.36 7.40
C ARG A 190 -13.41 9.34 6.26
N VAL A 191 -14.14 9.15 5.16
CA VAL A 191 -14.12 10.01 3.97
C VAL A 191 -15.51 10.58 3.70
N VAL A 192 -15.57 11.82 3.23
CA VAL A 192 -16.82 12.52 2.88
C VAL A 192 -16.74 13.06 1.47
N ARG A 193 -17.88 13.14 0.76
CA ARG A 193 -17.87 13.54 -0.66
C ARG A 193 -17.49 15.01 -0.87
N GLN A 194 -17.78 15.87 0.10
CA GLN A 194 -17.54 17.31 0.01
C GLN A 194 -16.96 17.77 1.34
N PRO A 195 -15.63 17.68 1.53
CA PRO A 195 -15.00 18.14 2.74
C PRO A 195 -15.27 19.63 2.99
N THR A 196 -15.57 19.98 4.23
CA THR A 196 -15.74 21.37 4.64
C THR A 196 -14.39 22.10 4.53
N PRO A 197 -14.27 23.21 3.78
CA PRO A 197 -13.02 23.96 3.67
C PRO A 197 -12.44 24.35 5.04
N GLY A 198 -11.15 24.10 5.22
CA GLY A 198 -10.42 24.37 6.47
C GLY A 198 -10.65 23.36 7.60
N SER A 199 -11.44 22.30 7.37
CA SER A 199 -11.61 21.20 8.33
C SER A 199 -10.59 20.07 8.10
N ASP A 200 -10.64 19.05 8.95
CA ASP A 200 -9.89 17.79 8.80
C ASP A 200 -10.70 16.70 8.07
N GLU A 201 -11.85 17.07 7.49
CA GLU A 201 -12.57 16.16 6.60
C GLU A 201 -11.76 15.90 5.33
N ILE A 202 -11.80 14.66 4.85
CA ILE A 202 -11.07 14.23 3.67
C ILE A 202 -12.01 13.60 2.65
N SER A 203 -11.76 13.85 1.36
CA SER A 203 -12.50 13.24 0.26
C SER A 203 -12.00 11.84 -0.06
N ARG A 204 -10.72 11.58 0.21
CA ARG A 204 -10.01 10.34 -0.12
C ARG A 204 -8.93 10.04 0.91
N ALA A 205 -8.68 8.76 1.15
CA ALA A 205 -7.54 8.25 1.90
C ALA A 205 -6.80 7.20 1.06
N PHE A 206 -5.48 7.31 0.94
CA PHE A 206 -4.69 6.47 0.03
C PHE A 206 -3.21 6.39 0.42
N ASP A 207 -2.48 5.51 -0.28
CA ASP A 207 -1.02 5.36 -0.22
C ASP A 207 -0.51 5.21 1.24
N GLU A 208 -1.09 4.23 1.93
CA GLU A 208 -0.98 3.95 3.37
C GLU A 208 0.25 3.13 3.78
N CYS A 209 0.54 3.11 5.08
CA CYS A 209 1.44 2.13 5.69
C CYS A 209 1.08 1.82 7.15
N TRP A 210 1.51 0.65 7.62
CA TRP A 210 1.61 0.37 9.05
C TRP A 210 2.65 1.30 9.70
N ILE A 211 2.38 1.71 10.93
CA ILE A 211 3.31 2.52 11.74
C ILE A 211 4.15 1.59 12.62
N GLY A 212 5.46 1.55 12.39
CA GLY A 212 6.38 0.63 13.06
C GLY A 212 6.08 -0.85 12.84
N GLU A 213 7.02 -1.70 13.25
CA GLU A 213 6.82 -3.15 13.32
C GLU A 213 5.87 -3.53 14.46
N ASN A 214 5.94 -2.75 15.56
CA ASN A 214 5.19 -2.98 16.80
C ASN A 214 4.42 -1.73 17.22
N GLY A 215 3.96 -0.93 16.26
CA GLY A 215 3.30 0.33 16.55
C GLY A 215 4.26 1.44 17.00
N TYR A 216 3.74 2.47 17.66
CA TYR A 216 4.51 3.63 18.12
C TYR A 216 4.22 3.97 19.59
N LEU A 217 5.08 4.78 20.20
CA LEU A 217 4.88 5.31 21.56
C LEU A 217 4.06 6.60 21.50
N LYS A 218 2.94 6.62 22.21
CA LYS A 218 2.15 7.84 22.46
C LYS A 218 2.89 8.76 23.45
N PRO A 219 2.48 10.04 23.60
CA PRO A 219 3.14 10.98 24.50
C PRO A 219 3.05 10.58 25.97
N ASP A 220 2.07 9.76 26.34
CA ASP A 220 1.90 9.19 27.68
C ASP A 220 2.81 7.96 27.94
N GLY A 221 3.65 7.58 26.97
CA GLY A 221 4.52 6.41 27.06
C GLY A 221 3.83 5.07 26.78
N ILE A 222 2.51 5.07 26.57
CA ILE A 222 1.76 3.86 26.23
C ILE A 222 1.95 3.55 24.75
N ARG A 223 2.25 2.29 24.45
CA ARG A 223 2.38 1.81 23.07
C ARG A 223 1.01 1.69 22.41
N GLN A 224 0.84 2.32 21.25
CA GLN A 224 -0.24 2.05 20.32
C GLN A 224 0.20 0.92 19.40
N CYS A 225 -0.21 -0.32 19.68
CA CYS A 225 0.33 -1.52 19.02
C CYS A 225 0.05 -1.60 17.51
N ARG A 226 -1.08 -1.05 17.06
CA ARG A 226 -1.47 -1.02 15.64
C ARG A 226 -2.00 0.35 15.24
N ALA A 227 -1.44 0.92 14.19
CA ALA A 227 -1.94 2.15 13.61
C ALA A 227 -1.56 2.19 12.13
N ILE A 228 -2.38 2.89 11.34
CA ILE A 228 -2.16 3.11 9.91
C ILE A 228 -1.91 4.60 9.69
N ALA A 229 -0.83 4.94 9.00
CA ALA A 229 -0.64 6.26 8.43
C ALA A 229 -1.12 6.25 6.98
N PHE A 230 -1.76 7.33 6.52
CA PHE A 230 -2.21 7.46 5.14
C PHE A 230 -2.23 8.91 4.67
N GLN A 231 -2.22 9.10 3.36
CA GLN A 231 -2.43 10.41 2.74
C GLN A 231 -3.92 10.69 2.63
N GLY A 232 -4.35 11.87 3.07
CA GLY A 232 -5.73 12.35 3.02
C GLY A 232 -5.86 13.61 2.16
N GLU A 233 -6.74 13.58 1.17
CA GLU A 233 -7.08 14.75 0.35
C GLU A 233 -8.15 15.58 1.06
N LEU A 234 -7.82 16.81 1.48
CA LEU A 234 -8.71 17.76 2.13
C LEU A 234 -8.87 19.04 1.29
N ILE A 235 -9.77 19.92 1.73
CA ILE A 235 -9.93 21.27 1.20
C ILE A 235 -9.40 22.27 2.22
N ASP A 236 -8.38 23.06 1.85
CA ASP A 236 -7.83 24.08 2.72
C ASP A 236 -8.79 25.26 2.94
N ALA A 237 -8.43 26.19 3.84
CA ALA A 237 -9.27 27.34 4.16
C ALA A 237 -9.49 28.30 2.97
N ALA A 238 -8.63 28.22 1.94
CA ALA A 238 -8.75 28.99 0.70
C ALA A 238 -9.58 28.26 -0.38
N GLY A 239 -10.07 27.05 -0.08
CA GLY A 239 -10.87 26.25 -1.01
C GLY A 239 -10.04 25.39 -1.96
N ASN A 240 -8.72 25.29 -1.78
CA ASN A 240 -7.87 24.47 -2.63
C ASN A 240 -7.77 23.03 -2.12
N LYS A 241 -7.67 22.09 -3.06
CA LYS A 241 -7.34 20.69 -2.73
C LYS A 241 -5.91 20.60 -2.22
N LYS A 242 -5.73 19.83 -1.15
CA LYS A 242 -4.43 19.63 -0.52
C LYS A 242 -4.34 18.25 0.09
N THR A 243 -3.18 17.64 0.02
CA THR A 243 -2.91 16.33 0.63
C THR A 243 -2.09 16.49 1.88
N GLU A 244 -2.50 15.81 2.95
CA GLU A 244 -1.82 15.80 4.25
C GLU A 244 -1.76 14.39 4.82
N ILE A 245 -0.97 14.21 5.87
CA ILE A 245 -0.76 12.93 6.55
C ILE A 245 -1.76 12.80 7.70
N PHE A 246 -2.41 11.65 7.75
CA PHE A 246 -3.33 11.25 8.80
C PHE A 246 -2.87 9.95 9.44
N VAL A 247 -3.27 9.75 10.69
CA VAL A 247 -3.08 8.50 11.43
C VAL A 247 -4.43 7.99 11.91
N ALA A 248 -4.67 6.69 11.75
CA ALA A 248 -5.77 5.95 12.36
C ALA A 248 -5.23 4.97 13.40
N ASP A 249 -5.49 5.24 14.67
CA ASP A 249 -5.17 4.32 15.77
C ASP A 249 -6.23 3.23 15.85
N ILE A 250 -5.77 1.98 15.87
CA ILE A 250 -6.61 0.78 15.96
C ILE A 250 -6.46 0.20 17.37
N PRO A 251 -7.49 0.23 18.22
CA PRO A 251 -7.37 -0.31 19.57
C PRO A 251 -7.18 -1.82 19.56
N ASP A 252 -6.53 -2.33 20.61
CA ASP A 252 -6.36 -3.75 20.86
C ASP A 252 -6.94 -4.10 22.25
N PRO A 253 -8.04 -4.87 22.34
CA PRO A 253 -8.78 -5.46 21.22
C PRO A 253 -9.56 -4.41 20.41
N LEU A 254 -9.78 -4.70 19.11
CA LEU A 254 -10.70 -3.93 18.28
C LEU A 254 -12.14 -4.14 18.78
N LEU A 255 -12.80 -3.05 19.16
CA LEU A 255 -14.18 -3.09 19.66
C LEU A 255 -15.17 -2.98 18.49
N ILE A 256 -15.73 -4.10 18.08
CA ILE A 256 -16.64 -4.22 16.94
C ILE A 256 -17.80 -5.17 17.24
N ASP A 257 -19.01 -4.78 16.83
CA ASP A 257 -20.15 -5.69 16.72
C ASP A 257 -20.20 -6.27 15.30
N TYR A 258 -19.83 -7.54 15.16
CA TYR A 258 -19.78 -8.23 13.88
C TYR A 258 -21.14 -8.42 13.20
N ASN A 259 -22.25 -8.18 13.91
CA ASN A 259 -23.60 -8.26 13.34
C ASN A 259 -24.16 -6.89 12.93
N ASP A 260 -23.43 -5.81 13.20
CA ASP A 260 -23.88 -4.47 12.83
C ASP A 260 -23.83 -4.28 11.30
N ALA A 261 -25.02 -4.14 10.71
CA ALA A 261 -25.20 -3.92 9.28
C ALA A 261 -24.51 -2.64 8.77
N ALA A 262 -24.17 -1.69 9.65
CA ALA A 262 -23.41 -0.51 9.29
C ALA A 262 -22.03 -0.85 8.70
N TYR A 263 -21.43 -1.98 9.10
CA TYR A 263 -20.14 -2.47 8.56
C TYR A 263 -20.26 -3.18 7.21
N ALA A 264 -21.47 -3.37 6.69
CA ALA A 264 -21.69 -3.83 5.32
C ALA A 264 -21.90 -2.66 4.33
N GLY A 265 -22.14 -1.46 4.85
CA GLY A 265 -22.53 -0.30 4.05
C GLY A 265 -23.95 -0.39 3.51
N THR A 266 -24.39 0.63 2.76
CA THR A 266 -25.71 0.67 2.12
C THR A 266 -25.60 1.04 0.64
N ALA A 267 -26.68 0.92 -0.13
CA ALA A 267 -26.66 1.33 -1.54
C ALA A 267 -26.08 2.75 -1.75
N LYS A 268 -26.09 3.65 -0.76
CA LYS A 268 -25.59 5.03 -0.90
C LYS A 268 -24.35 5.36 -0.07
N LEU A 269 -24.00 4.52 0.90
CA LEU A 269 -22.94 4.80 1.86
C LEU A 269 -21.92 3.66 1.88
N LEU A 270 -20.65 4.02 2.05
CA LEU A 270 -19.57 3.08 2.35
C LEU A 270 -19.88 2.29 3.64
N PRO A 271 -19.21 1.15 3.86
CA PRO A 271 -19.11 0.56 5.19
C PRO A 271 -18.66 1.58 6.24
N SER A 272 -19.23 1.51 7.44
CA SER A 272 -18.88 2.44 8.51
C SER A 272 -17.51 2.13 9.10
N VAL A 273 -16.78 3.16 9.53
CA VAL A 273 -15.54 3.01 10.31
C VAL A 273 -15.91 2.74 11.77
N PRO A 274 -15.41 1.67 12.41
CA PRO A 274 -15.64 1.40 13.82
C PRO A 274 -15.38 2.63 14.71
N ALA A 275 -16.32 2.92 15.62
CA ALA A 275 -16.25 4.11 16.46
C ALA A 275 -15.01 4.16 17.37
N SER A 276 -14.43 2.99 17.66
CA SER A 276 -13.22 2.83 18.46
C SER A 276 -11.94 3.25 17.70
N ILE A 277 -11.98 3.34 16.36
CA ILE A 277 -10.84 3.80 15.55
C ILE A 277 -10.77 5.33 15.55
N ARG A 278 -9.60 5.84 15.94
CA ARG A 278 -9.33 7.27 16.08
C ARG A 278 -8.46 7.78 14.93
N GLN A 279 -9.10 8.46 13.99
CA GLN A 279 -8.45 9.18 12.89
C GLN A 279 -8.08 10.60 13.35
N ARG A 280 -6.89 11.08 12.97
CA ARG A 280 -6.46 12.47 13.16
C ARG A 280 -5.52 12.90 12.04
N ARG A 281 -5.55 14.19 11.68
CA ARG A 281 -4.52 14.83 10.85
C ARG A 281 -3.28 15.07 11.71
N ILE A 282 -2.09 14.79 11.18
CA ILE A 282 -0.84 15.00 11.90
C ILE A 282 0.09 16.03 11.23
N SER A 283 -0.03 16.26 9.92
CA SER A 283 0.75 17.27 9.20
C SER A 283 -0.09 18.48 8.79
N PHE A 284 0.54 19.66 8.81
CA PHE A 284 -0.06 20.95 8.43
C PHE A 284 0.91 21.71 7.54
N THR A 285 1.28 21.10 6.41
CA THR A 285 2.26 21.66 5.48
C THR A 285 1.75 22.93 4.81
N GLU A 286 2.60 23.77 4.23
CA GLU A 286 2.14 24.96 3.47
C GLU A 286 1.59 24.55 2.09
N LYS A 287 2.36 23.75 1.34
CA LYS A 287 2.04 23.37 -0.06
C LYS A 287 1.36 22.00 -0.21
N GLY A 288 1.22 21.24 0.86
CA GLY A 288 0.76 19.85 0.80
C GLY A 288 1.90 18.85 0.62
N VAL A 289 1.58 17.58 0.88
CA VAL A 289 2.38 16.43 0.47
C VAL A 289 2.45 16.39 -1.06
N ALA A 290 3.61 16.01 -1.61
CA ALA A 290 3.83 16.01 -3.05
C ALA A 290 2.92 14.99 -3.77
N ALA A 291 2.15 15.46 -4.75
CA ALA A 291 1.36 14.60 -5.63
C ALA A 291 2.21 13.88 -6.68
N SER A 292 3.40 14.40 -6.98
CA SER A 292 4.38 13.82 -7.91
C SER A 292 5.80 14.00 -7.37
N PRO A 293 6.65 12.95 -7.41
CA PRO A 293 6.29 11.60 -7.83
C PRO A 293 5.31 10.93 -6.85
N ARG A 294 4.53 9.97 -7.35
CA ARG A 294 3.68 9.16 -6.49
C ARG A 294 4.54 8.33 -5.54
N HIS A 295 4.17 8.29 -4.27
CA HIS A 295 4.87 7.55 -3.24
C HIS A 295 3.88 7.02 -2.20
N TRP A 296 4.26 5.94 -1.54
CA TRP A 296 3.59 5.47 -0.34
C TRP A 296 4.27 6.03 0.90
N LEU A 297 3.50 6.21 1.96
CA LEU A 297 4.09 6.48 3.26
C LEU A 297 4.92 5.28 3.71
N ARG A 298 5.93 5.54 4.54
CA ARG A 298 6.72 4.50 5.22
C ARG A 298 6.96 4.90 6.64
N SER A 299 7.03 3.94 7.54
CA SER A 299 7.41 4.20 8.93
C SER A 299 8.79 3.63 9.22
N THR A 300 9.54 4.28 10.10
CA THR A 300 10.72 3.65 10.69
C THR A 300 10.30 2.40 11.48
N PRO A 301 11.17 1.37 11.60
CA PRO A 301 10.81 0.11 12.27
C PRO A 301 10.32 0.30 13.72
N ASP A 302 10.86 1.29 14.43
CA ASP A 302 10.46 1.64 15.79
C ASP A 302 9.13 2.40 15.91
N GLY A 303 8.55 2.82 14.77
CA GLY A 303 7.34 3.61 14.68
C GLY A 303 7.50 5.09 15.04
N ALA A 304 8.72 5.60 15.26
CA ALA A 304 8.94 6.97 15.71
C ALA A 304 8.68 8.02 14.61
N LEU A 305 8.90 7.65 13.34
CA LEU A 305 8.74 8.53 12.19
C LEU A 305 7.85 7.90 11.11
N ILE A 306 7.08 8.74 10.44
CA ILE A 306 6.37 8.48 9.19
C ILE A 306 7.02 9.36 8.13
N GLY A 307 7.65 8.72 7.14
CA GLY A 307 8.22 9.37 5.97
C GLY A 307 7.16 9.73 4.93
N PHE A 308 7.37 10.84 4.23
CA PHE A 308 6.58 11.28 3.08
C PHE A 308 7.40 12.20 2.17
N LEU A 309 6.95 12.45 0.94
CA LEU A 309 7.60 13.39 0.04
C LEU A 309 6.89 14.75 0.02
N ALA A 310 7.66 15.83 0.08
CA ALA A 310 7.13 17.19 -0.07
C ALA A 310 8.19 18.12 -0.66
N ALA A 311 7.75 19.17 -1.35
CA ALA A 311 8.64 20.17 -1.92
C ALA A 311 9.21 21.08 -0.82
N ASP A 312 10.51 21.34 -0.86
CA ASP A 312 11.15 22.35 -0.02
C ASP A 312 10.88 23.79 -0.52
N THR A 313 11.55 24.77 0.09
CA THR A 313 11.40 26.19 -0.26
C THR A 313 11.90 26.49 -1.67
N ALA A 314 12.84 25.71 -2.20
CA ALA A 314 13.32 25.82 -3.58
C ALA A 314 12.43 25.05 -4.58
N GLY A 315 11.40 24.34 -4.10
CA GLY A 315 10.51 23.54 -4.93
C GLY A 315 11.06 22.16 -5.28
N ILE A 316 12.17 21.74 -4.67
CA ILE A 316 12.75 20.40 -4.87
C ILE A 316 12.02 19.41 -3.98
N VAL A 317 11.58 18.28 -4.52
CA VAL A 317 10.88 17.25 -3.73
C VAL A 317 11.91 16.50 -2.88
N GLN A 318 11.78 16.64 -1.58
CA GLN A 318 12.64 16.01 -0.57
C GLN A 318 11.87 14.91 0.16
N LEU A 319 12.61 14.04 0.83
CA LEU A 319 12.06 13.15 1.85
C LEU A 319 11.96 13.91 3.18
N TRP A 320 10.77 13.85 3.79
CA TRP A 320 10.43 14.41 5.09
C TRP A 320 9.98 13.30 6.03
N GLY A 321 10.07 13.54 7.33
CA GLY A 321 9.57 12.67 8.38
C GLY A 321 8.69 13.43 9.36
N ILE A 322 7.64 12.81 9.89
CA ILE A 322 6.81 13.38 10.94
C ILE A 322 6.51 12.33 12.00
N SER A 323 6.41 12.72 13.27
CA SER A 323 6.00 11.81 14.33
C SER A 323 4.53 11.41 14.16
N PRO A 324 4.12 10.15 14.46
CA PRO A 324 2.71 9.77 14.56
C PRO A 324 1.93 10.59 15.61
N ASN A 325 2.63 11.26 16.52
CA ASN A 325 2.07 12.16 17.52
C ASN A 325 1.81 13.58 16.96
N GLY A 326 2.17 13.85 15.71
CA GLY A 326 2.13 15.18 15.09
C GLY A 326 3.36 16.03 15.40
N GLY A 327 3.24 17.34 15.18
CA GLY A 327 4.33 18.30 15.32
C GLY A 327 4.94 18.73 13.99
N GLU A 328 6.06 19.42 14.06
CA GLU A 328 6.75 19.94 12.86
C GLU A 328 7.42 18.82 12.06
N PRO A 329 7.20 18.75 10.73
CA PRO A 329 7.93 17.82 9.87
C PRO A 329 9.44 18.09 9.87
N LEU A 330 10.22 17.03 9.94
CA LEU A 330 11.67 17.04 9.80
C LEU A 330 12.07 16.80 8.35
N GLN A 331 12.84 17.71 7.76
CA GLN A 331 13.45 17.49 6.45
C GLN A 331 14.60 16.49 6.57
N LEU A 332 14.44 15.29 5.98
CA LEU A 332 15.41 14.20 6.06
C LEU A 332 16.48 14.29 4.96
N THR A 333 16.14 14.83 3.79
CA THR A 333 17.08 15.01 2.67
C THR A 333 17.23 16.47 2.25
N ARG A 334 18.41 16.83 1.73
CA ARG A 334 18.73 18.17 1.19
C ARG A 334 19.37 18.04 -0.19
N LEU A 335 18.64 17.42 -1.10
CA LEU A 335 19.12 17.09 -2.45
C LEU A 335 19.05 18.29 -3.38
N GLN A 336 19.93 18.30 -4.38
CA GLN A 336 19.88 19.27 -5.48
C GLN A 336 18.84 18.89 -6.54
N GLN A 337 18.42 17.63 -6.57
CA GLN A 337 17.47 17.06 -7.51
C GLN A 337 16.39 16.33 -6.72
N SER A 338 15.16 16.36 -7.22
CA SER A 338 14.00 15.76 -6.54
C SER A 338 14.20 14.26 -6.34
N VAL A 339 13.66 13.73 -5.24
CA VAL A 339 13.36 12.29 -5.13
C VAL A 339 12.39 11.92 -6.26
N GLU A 340 12.63 10.78 -6.92
CA GLU A 340 11.97 10.40 -8.18
C GLU A 340 10.85 9.35 -7.99
N GLY A 341 10.64 8.82 -6.78
CA GLY A 341 9.65 7.79 -6.55
C GLY A 341 9.51 7.34 -5.10
N PRO A 342 8.91 6.16 -4.87
CA PRO A 342 8.83 5.56 -3.55
C PRO A 342 10.21 5.38 -2.91
N PHE A 343 10.24 5.45 -1.59
CA PHE A 343 11.43 5.29 -0.75
C PHE A 343 11.16 4.22 0.32
N ASN A 344 12.20 3.71 0.97
CA ASN A 344 12.09 2.79 2.09
C ASN A 344 13.14 3.07 3.16
N PHE A 345 12.74 2.96 4.43
CA PHE A 345 13.69 2.95 5.54
C PHE A 345 14.39 1.59 5.66
N SER A 346 15.64 1.65 6.08
CA SER A 346 16.45 0.47 6.43
C SER A 346 15.88 -0.25 7.66
N PRO A 347 16.10 -1.57 7.81
CA PRO A 347 15.61 -2.35 8.94
C PRO A 347 16.14 -1.89 10.32
N ASP A 348 17.29 -1.20 10.35
CA ASP A 348 17.84 -0.64 11.59
C ASP A 348 17.35 0.80 11.87
N GLY A 349 16.53 1.36 10.98
CA GLY A 349 15.97 2.70 11.08
C GLY A 349 16.97 3.84 10.89
N LYS A 350 18.21 3.58 10.46
CA LYS A 350 19.26 4.63 10.37
C LYS A 350 19.38 5.29 9.00
N TRP A 351 18.88 4.64 7.96
CA TRP A 351 18.98 5.07 6.57
C TRP A 351 17.62 5.05 5.86
N ALA A 352 17.46 5.91 4.86
CA ALA A 352 16.41 5.82 3.84
C ALA A 352 17.03 5.59 2.46
N ALA A 353 16.45 4.71 1.65
CA ALA A 353 16.84 4.44 0.27
C ALA A 353 15.76 4.90 -0.72
N TYR A 354 16.18 5.48 -1.84
CA TYR A 354 15.29 6.02 -2.87
C TYR A 354 16.02 6.23 -4.19
N ALA A 355 15.26 6.54 -5.25
CA ALA A 355 15.80 6.97 -6.53
C ALA A 355 15.88 8.51 -6.59
N ALA A 356 17.03 9.05 -7.01
CA ALA A 356 17.22 10.45 -7.34
C ALA A 356 18.35 10.60 -8.35
N ALA A 357 18.22 11.53 -9.30
CA ALA A 357 19.13 11.67 -10.44
C ALA A 357 19.25 10.40 -11.30
N GLY A 358 18.19 9.58 -11.35
CA GLY A 358 18.19 8.27 -12.00
C GLY A 358 18.94 7.15 -11.27
N GLU A 359 19.44 7.39 -10.05
CA GLU A 359 20.31 6.49 -9.29
C GLU A 359 19.74 6.08 -7.95
N VAL A 360 20.22 4.95 -7.43
CA VAL A 360 20.01 4.57 -6.04
C VAL A 360 20.85 5.47 -5.14
N GLN A 361 20.19 6.17 -4.22
CA GLN A 361 20.82 6.93 -3.16
C GLN A 361 20.30 6.47 -1.79
N VAL A 362 21.15 6.66 -0.78
CA VAL A 362 20.79 6.45 0.62
C VAL A 362 21.13 7.68 1.45
N THR A 363 20.24 8.04 2.38
CA THR A 363 20.47 9.15 3.31
C THR A 363 20.43 8.66 4.74
N ARG A 364 21.45 9.03 5.53
CA ARG A 364 21.50 8.78 6.96
C ARG A 364 20.54 9.72 7.68
N LEU A 365 19.62 9.18 8.46
CA LEU A 365 18.57 9.97 9.11
C LEU A 365 19.12 10.90 10.21
N ALA A 366 20.25 10.53 10.84
CA ALA A 366 20.83 11.28 11.96
C ALA A 366 21.31 12.69 11.58
N ASP A 367 21.80 12.87 10.36
CA ASP A 367 22.41 14.14 9.91
C ASP A 367 22.11 14.52 8.46
N GLY A 368 21.43 13.66 7.70
CA GLY A 368 21.09 13.91 6.30
C GLY A 368 22.24 13.67 5.32
N GLU A 369 23.34 13.02 5.75
CA GLU A 369 24.42 12.65 4.82
C GLU A 369 23.89 11.69 3.75
N THR A 370 24.02 12.08 2.48
CA THR A 370 23.53 11.30 1.35
C THR A 370 24.68 10.66 0.57
N ARG A 371 24.54 9.39 0.23
CA ARG A 371 25.48 8.61 -0.56
C ARG A 371 24.77 8.08 -1.81
N GLN A 372 25.36 8.31 -2.96
CA GLN A 372 24.95 7.66 -4.20
C GLN A 372 25.64 6.30 -4.28
N LEU A 373 24.86 5.24 -4.50
CA LEU A 373 25.36 3.86 -4.48
C LEU A 373 25.50 3.25 -5.88
N THR A 374 24.84 3.83 -6.88
CA THR A 374 24.94 3.39 -8.27
C THR A 374 25.39 4.54 -9.15
N ILE A 375 26.10 4.23 -10.24
CA ILE A 375 26.46 5.19 -11.29
C ILE A 375 26.02 4.57 -12.60
N THR A 376 25.28 5.34 -13.39
CA THR A 376 24.76 5.00 -14.72
C THR A 376 25.93 5.14 -15.70
N GLY A 377 26.94 4.26 -15.53
CA GLY A 377 28.06 4.12 -16.46
C GLY A 377 27.72 3.17 -17.61
N GLU A 378 27.02 2.06 -17.34
CA GLU A 378 26.89 0.91 -18.25
C GLU A 378 25.44 0.57 -18.67
N HIS A 379 24.43 1.29 -18.17
CA HIS A 379 23.00 1.02 -18.45
C HIS A 379 22.28 2.31 -18.86
N CYS A 380 21.42 2.29 -19.87
CA CYS A 380 20.86 3.53 -20.46
C CYS A 380 19.59 4.08 -19.78
N SER A 381 19.03 3.43 -18.74
CA SER A 381 17.74 3.85 -18.14
C SER A 381 17.84 4.16 -16.64
N PRO A 382 17.07 5.14 -16.14
CA PRO A 382 17.03 5.46 -14.71
C PRO A 382 16.43 4.32 -13.88
N VAL A 383 16.70 4.31 -12.57
CA VAL A 383 15.97 3.47 -11.60
C VAL A 383 14.47 3.77 -11.70
N THR A 384 13.64 2.74 -11.55
CA THR A 384 12.19 2.88 -11.56
C THR A 384 11.56 2.10 -10.41
N GLY A 385 10.43 2.57 -9.90
CA GLY A 385 9.77 1.98 -8.74
C GLY A 385 10.50 2.26 -7.42
N ALA A 386 10.33 1.37 -6.45
CA ALA A 386 10.95 1.50 -5.13
C ALA A 386 12.32 0.83 -5.07
N VAL A 387 13.18 1.36 -4.21
CA VAL A 387 14.39 0.68 -3.73
C VAL A 387 14.04 -0.02 -2.42
N ASN A 388 14.25 -1.33 -2.31
CA ASN A 388 13.90 -2.12 -1.12
C ASN A 388 15.15 -2.67 -0.43
N TRP A 389 15.17 -2.63 0.89
CA TRP A 389 16.21 -3.26 1.71
C TRP A 389 15.94 -4.75 1.91
N SER A 390 16.99 -5.56 1.97
CA SER A 390 16.91 -6.89 2.58
C SER A 390 16.55 -6.77 4.07
N PRO A 391 15.97 -7.81 4.69
CA PRO A 391 15.61 -7.78 6.12
C PRO A 391 16.80 -7.55 7.05
N THR A 392 18.00 -7.96 6.63
CA THR A 392 19.27 -7.77 7.35
C THR A 392 19.93 -6.41 7.05
N GLY A 393 19.48 -5.69 6.03
CA GLY A 393 20.02 -4.38 5.63
C GLY A 393 21.35 -4.43 4.87
N ASP A 394 21.81 -5.62 4.48
CA ASP A 394 23.07 -5.87 3.76
C ASP A 394 22.91 -5.81 2.22
N MET A 395 21.69 -5.76 1.71
CA MET A 395 21.39 -5.71 0.29
C MET A 395 20.28 -4.71 -0.01
N LEU A 396 20.32 -4.14 -1.20
CA LEU A 396 19.23 -3.40 -1.82
C LEU A 396 18.80 -4.09 -3.11
N CYS A 397 17.50 -4.14 -3.38
CA CYS A 397 16.98 -4.47 -4.70
C CYS A 397 16.21 -3.30 -5.29
N TYR A 398 16.31 -3.15 -6.61
CA TYR A 398 15.63 -2.09 -7.35
C TYR A 398 15.33 -2.54 -8.78
N ASN A 399 14.43 -1.82 -9.45
CA ASN A 399 14.09 -2.09 -10.85
C ASN A 399 14.76 -1.07 -11.79
N ARG A 400 15.19 -1.53 -12.96
CA ARG A 400 15.74 -0.69 -14.04
C ARG A 400 15.50 -1.38 -15.38
N TYR A 401 15.29 -0.60 -16.44
CA TYR A 401 15.14 -1.16 -17.78
C TYR A 401 16.51 -1.43 -18.43
N VAL A 402 16.63 -2.59 -19.07
CA VAL A 402 17.75 -2.99 -19.93
C VAL A 402 17.14 -3.51 -21.23
N ASP A 403 17.53 -2.93 -22.37
CA ASP A 403 17.05 -3.30 -23.70
C ASP A 403 15.51 -3.42 -23.82
N GLY A 404 14.79 -2.55 -23.11
CA GLY A 404 13.31 -2.51 -23.12
C GLY A 404 12.63 -3.48 -22.15
N PHE A 405 13.38 -4.27 -21.39
CA PHE A 405 12.89 -5.19 -20.37
C PHE A 405 13.16 -4.66 -18.97
N LEU A 406 12.24 -4.88 -18.03
CA LEU A 406 12.38 -4.49 -16.63
C LEU A 406 13.13 -5.58 -15.88
N HIS A 407 14.30 -5.24 -15.35
CA HIS A 407 15.13 -6.16 -14.58
C HIS A 407 15.04 -5.84 -13.09
N ILE A 408 15.32 -6.86 -12.27
CA ILE A 408 15.59 -6.72 -10.84
C ILE A 408 17.11 -6.69 -10.68
N PHE A 409 17.63 -5.60 -10.15
CA PHE A 409 19.04 -5.47 -9.80
C PHE A 409 19.21 -5.68 -8.30
N LEU A 410 20.34 -6.29 -7.94
CA LEU A 410 20.80 -6.46 -6.56
C LEU A 410 22.07 -5.64 -6.37
N LEU A 411 22.08 -4.82 -5.32
CA LEU A 411 23.26 -4.16 -4.82
C LEU A 411 23.59 -4.75 -3.46
N VAL A 412 24.75 -5.40 -3.36
CA VAL A 412 25.27 -5.89 -2.07
C VAL A 412 26.02 -4.73 -1.43
N ALA A 413 25.51 -4.24 -0.30
CA ALA A 413 26.16 -3.18 0.45
C ALA A 413 27.37 -3.79 1.16
N VAL A 414 28.58 -3.46 0.70
CA VAL A 414 29.80 -3.69 1.49
C VAL A 414 29.74 -2.67 2.63
N GLN A 415 29.63 -3.15 3.87
CA GLN A 415 29.38 -2.36 5.10
C GLN A 415 30.22 -1.09 5.26
#